data_AF-A0A4Y8CNE2-F1
#
_entry.id   AF-A0A4Y8CNE2-F1
#
_cell.length_a   1.000
_cell.length_b   1.000
_cell.length_c   1.000
_cell.angle_alpha   90.00
_cell.angle_beta   90.00
_cell.angle_gamma   90.00
#
_symmetry.space_group_name_H-M   'P 1'
#
loop_
_entity.id
_entity.type
_entity.pdbx_description
1 polymer ?
#
loop_
_entity_poly.entity_id
_entity_poly.type
_entity_poly.pdbx_seq_one_letter_code
_entity_poly.pdbx_strand_id
1 'polypeptide(L)'
;MSAFDTAVVDSKKLTSKPGSDDLLEIYSLYKVAIGDDISKAEAPGLFDIKGKAKKKAWQEKVDSGITADQAKEKYVAKIEELKEKCGYDPDKVPEAVGGN
;
A
#
# COMPACT_ATOMS: atom_id res chain seq x y z
N MET A 1 0.73 19.32 -3.32
CA MET A 1 0.44 17.92 -2.99
C MET A 1 0.86 17.08 -4.19
N SER A 2 1.77 16.12 -4.03
CA SER A 2 2.18 15.23 -5.12
C SER A 2 1.09 14.19 -5.38
N ALA A 3 0.97 13.67 -6.60
CA ALA A 3 -0.03 12.64 -6.94
C ALA A 3 0.00 11.45 -5.96
N PHE A 4 1.20 11.04 -5.54
CA PHE A 4 1.38 10.02 -4.51
C PHE A 4 0.79 10.39 -3.15
N ASP A 5 1.02 11.62 -2.67
CA ASP A 5 0.51 12.08 -1.37
C ASP A 5 -1.03 12.12 -1.36
N THR A 6 -1.61 12.61 -2.47
CA THR A 6 -3.05 12.56 -2.72
C THR A 6 -3.55 11.11 -2.74
N ALA A 7 -2.88 10.21 -3.47
CA ALA A 7 -3.25 8.80 -3.53
C ALA A 7 -3.16 8.11 -2.16
N VAL A 8 -2.17 8.46 -1.33
CA VAL A 8 -2.03 7.93 0.03
C VAL A 8 -3.21 8.37 0.90
N VAL A 9 -3.61 9.63 0.81
CA VAL A 9 -4.81 10.15 1.50
C VAL A 9 -6.06 9.45 0.97
N ASP A 10 -6.19 9.33 -0.35
CA ASP A 10 -7.36 8.74 -1.01
C ASP A 10 -7.52 7.25 -0.72
N SER A 11 -6.42 6.52 -0.55
CA SER A 11 -6.45 5.11 -0.17
C SER A 11 -7.22 4.87 1.15
N LYS A 12 -7.21 5.86 2.06
CA LYS A 12 -7.93 5.81 3.34
C LYS A 12 -9.39 6.25 3.23
N LYS A 13 -9.73 6.91 2.11
CA LYS A 13 -11.06 7.41 1.78
C LYS A 13 -11.87 6.47 0.90
N LEU A 14 -11.32 5.30 0.57
CA LEU A 14 -12.06 4.24 -0.11
C LEU A 14 -13.27 3.82 0.73
N THR A 15 -14.44 3.71 0.10
CA THR A 15 -15.69 3.38 0.78
C THR A 15 -15.79 1.89 1.11
N SER A 16 -15.21 1.04 0.25
CA SER A 16 -15.10 -0.39 0.50
C SER A 16 -13.66 -0.80 0.78
N LYS A 17 -13.51 -1.90 1.53
CA LYS A 17 -12.20 -2.48 1.81
C LYS A 17 -11.65 -3.19 0.56
N PRO A 18 -10.43 -2.83 0.09
CA PRO A 18 -9.77 -3.56 -0.99
C PRO A 18 -9.52 -5.03 -0.63
N GLY A 19 -9.31 -5.86 -1.65
CA GLY A 19 -8.90 -7.25 -1.46
C GLY A 19 -7.56 -7.35 -0.72
N SER A 20 -7.30 -8.47 -0.05
CA SER A 20 -6.03 -8.68 0.66
C SER A 20 -4.82 -8.51 -0.26
N ASP A 21 -4.93 -8.94 -1.52
CA ASP A 21 -3.87 -8.79 -2.52
C ASP A 21 -3.61 -7.33 -2.87
N ASP A 22 -4.68 -6.56 -3.14
CA ASP A 22 -4.61 -5.13 -3.40
C ASP A 22 -3.98 -4.38 -2.21
N LEU A 23 -4.32 -4.76 -0.98
CA LEU A 23 -3.74 -4.20 0.25
C LEU A 23 -2.22 -4.49 0.36
N LEU A 24 -1.78 -5.69 -0.03
CA LEU A 24 -0.36 -6.05 -0.04
C LEU A 24 0.40 -5.29 -1.13
N GLU A 25 -0.22 -5.12 -2.29
CA GLU A 25 0.36 -4.39 -3.41
C GLU A 25 0.56 -2.91 -3.07
N ILE A 26 -0.48 -2.21 -2.61
CA ILE A 26 -0.35 -0.79 -2.22
C ILE A 26 0.64 -0.64 -1.06
N TYR A 27 0.69 -1.58 -0.11
CA TYR A 27 1.66 -1.56 0.99
C TYR A 27 3.10 -1.67 0.49
N SER A 28 3.38 -2.65 -0.37
CA SER A 28 4.72 -2.87 -0.93
C SER A 28 5.21 -1.69 -1.76
N LEU A 29 4.34 -1.14 -2.62
CA LEU A 29 4.61 0.04 -3.42
C LEU A 29 4.87 1.27 -2.55
N TYR A 30 4.04 1.49 -1.53
CA TYR A 30 4.22 2.60 -0.59
C TYR A 30 5.58 2.53 0.11
N LYS A 31 5.96 1.34 0.60
CA LYS A 31 7.26 1.14 1.27
C LYS A 31 8.46 1.47 0.38
N VAL A 32 8.42 1.03 -0.88
CA VAL A 32 9.50 1.38 -1.84
C VAL A 32 9.45 2.86 -2.24
N ALA A 33 8.25 3.42 -2.41
CA ALA A 33 8.05 4.82 -2.77
C ALA A 33 8.63 5.81 -1.75
N ILE A 34 8.57 5.48 -0.46
CA ILE A 34 9.18 6.28 0.61
C ILE A 34 10.67 5.98 0.82
N GLY A 35 11.23 5.03 0.07
CA GLY A 35 12.62 4.59 0.21
C GLY A 35 12.88 3.84 1.51
N ASP A 36 11.87 3.14 2.06
CA ASP A 36 12.06 2.33 3.26
C ASP A 36 12.98 1.14 2.94
N ASP A 37 13.79 0.74 3.93
CA ASP A 37 14.72 -0.37 3.76
C ASP A 37 14.13 -1.67 4.31
N ILE A 38 13.97 -2.68 3.44
CA ILE A 38 13.37 -3.95 3.82
C ILE A 38 14.26 -4.78 4.76
N SER A 39 15.57 -4.58 4.73
CA SER A 39 16.49 -5.27 5.64
C SER A 39 16.32 -4.78 7.07
N LYS A 40 15.91 -3.53 7.25
CA LYS A 40 15.51 -2.97 8.56
C LYS A 40 14.12 -3.39 9.01
N ALA A 41 13.32 -3.99 8.14
CA ALA A 41 11.98 -4.44 8.50
C ALA A 41 12.04 -5.67 9.41
N GLU A 42 11.43 -5.55 10.59
CA GLU A 42 11.35 -6.63 11.57
C GLU A 42 10.84 -7.93 10.92
N ALA A 43 11.53 -9.04 11.21
CA ALA A 43 11.14 -10.32 10.67
C ALA A 43 9.80 -10.72 11.31
N PRO A 44 8.75 -10.98 10.51
CA PRO A 44 7.47 -11.40 11.05
C PRO A 44 7.62 -12.70 11.82
N GLY A 45 6.98 -12.79 12.97
CA GLY A 45 7.02 -13.99 13.82
C GLY A 45 6.51 -15.24 13.10
N LEU A 46 6.84 -16.42 13.65
CA LEU A 46 6.52 -17.71 13.01
C LEU A 46 5.01 -17.86 12.67
N PHE A 47 4.15 -17.31 13.52
CA PHE A 47 2.69 -17.35 13.39
C PHE A 47 2.08 -16.13 12.67
N ASP A 48 2.89 -15.14 12.29
CA ASP A 48 2.41 -13.89 11.69
C ASP A 48 2.30 -14.01 10.15
N ILE A 49 1.24 -14.69 9.69
CA ILE A 49 1.01 -14.94 8.26
C ILE A 49 0.84 -13.63 7.47
N LYS A 50 0.17 -12.63 8.07
CA LYS A 50 -0.09 -11.33 7.43
C LYS A 50 1.21 -10.54 7.24
N GLY A 51 2.06 -10.48 8.26
CA GLY A 51 3.36 -9.83 8.23
C GLY A 51 4.32 -10.52 7.27
N LYS A 52 4.29 -11.86 7.21
CA LYS A 52 5.01 -12.63 6.17
C LYS A 52 4.57 -12.24 4.77
N ALA A 53 3.27 -12.16 4.51
CA ALA A 53 2.76 -11.75 3.21
C ALA A 53 3.16 -10.31 2.84
N LYS A 54 3.06 -9.36 3.80
CA LYS A 54 3.50 -7.97 3.62
C LYS A 54 4.98 -7.87 3.29
N LYS A 55 5.83 -8.54 4.07
CA LYS A 55 7.28 -8.55 3.84
C LYS A 55 7.63 -9.23 2.50
N LYS A 56 6.95 -10.33 2.15
CA LYS A 56 7.13 -10.99 0.85
C LYS A 56 6.78 -10.06 -0.31
N ALA A 57 5.59 -9.45 -0.30
CA ALA A 57 5.16 -8.54 -1.35
C ALA A 57 6.13 -7.35 -1.51
N TRP A 58 6.59 -6.79 -0.40
CA TRP A 58 7.60 -5.73 -0.43
C TRP A 58 8.94 -6.20 -0.98
N GLN A 59 9.42 -7.38 -0.56
CA GLN A 59 10.66 -7.97 -1.07
C GLN A 59 10.58 -8.21 -2.58
N GLU A 60 9.46 -8.69 -3.09
CA GLU A 60 9.25 -8.90 -4.53
C GLU A 60 9.37 -7.59 -5.32
N LYS A 61 8.87 -6.47 -4.79
CA LYS A 61 9.02 -5.15 -5.44
C LYS A 61 10.48 -4.67 -5.41
N VAL A 62 11.18 -4.83 -4.29
CA VAL A 62 12.60 -4.46 -4.15
C VAL A 62 13.49 -5.31 -5.06
N ASP A 63 13.25 -6.62 -5.10
CA ASP A 63 14.00 -7.58 -5.93
C ASP A 63 13.79 -7.34 -7.43
N SER A 64 12.57 -6.90 -7.79
CA SER A 64 12.28 -6.42 -9.15
C SER A 64 13.03 -5.14 -9.54
N GLY A 65 13.76 -4.51 -8.61
CA GLY A 65 14.54 -3.30 -8.86
C GLY A 65 13.68 -2.05 -9.10
N ILE A 66 12.45 -2.02 -8.58
CA ILE A 66 11.58 -0.86 -8.77
C ILE A 66 12.15 0.35 -8.01
N THR A 67 12.27 1.48 -8.70
CA THR A 67 12.72 2.73 -8.07
C THR A 67 11.58 3.37 -7.28
N ALA A 68 11.93 4.27 -6.35
CA ALA A 68 10.94 5.01 -5.57
C ALA A 68 9.95 5.80 -6.46
N ASP A 69 10.41 6.33 -7.59
CA ASP A 69 9.55 7.09 -8.50
C ASP A 69 8.54 6.18 -9.22
N GLN A 70 9.02 5.07 -9.79
CA GLN A 70 8.14 4.07 -10.40
C GLN A 70 7.15 3.47 -9.40
N ALA A 71 7.58 3.29 -8.14
CA ALA A 71 6.70 2.80 -7.08
C ALA A 71 5.57 3.80 -6.79
N LYS A 72 5.86 5.11 -6.81
CA LYS A 72 4.83 6.16 -6.67
C LYS A 72 3.85 6.13 -7.85
N GLU A 73 4.35 6.05 -9.07
CA GLU A 73 3.49 6.00 -10.27
C GLU A 73 2.54 4.80 -10.23
N LYS A 74 3.08 3.59 -9.94
CA LYS A 74 2.27 2.38 -9.80
C LYS A 74 1.30 2.47 -8.63
N TYR A 75 1.71 3.09 -7.52
CA TYR A 75 0.82 3.29 -6.38
C TYR A 75 -0.38 4.16 -6.75
N VAL A 76 -0.14 5.28 -7.43
CA VAL A 76 -1.21 6.18 -7.89
C VAL A 76 -2.18 5.43 -8.80
N ALA A 77 -1.67 4.74 -9.83
CA ALA A 77 -2.49 3.95 -10.74
C ALA A 77 -3.34 2.91 -10.00
N LYS A 78 -2.75 2.18 -9.05
CA LYS A 78 -3.45 1.18 -8.26
C LYS A 78 -4.55 1.79 -7.39
N ILE A 79 -4.30 2.96 -6.78
CA ILE A 79 -5.32 3.66 -6.00
C ILE A 79 -6.48 4.10 -6.90
N GLU A 80 -6.22 4.59 -8.11
CA GLU A 80 -7.29 4.95 -9.05
C GLU A 80 -8.16 3.74 -9.41
N GLU A 81 -7.57 2.59 -9.71
CA GLU A 81 -8.33 1.35 -9.93
C GLU A 81 -9.16 0.96 -8.69
N LEU A 82 -8.60 1.14 -7.49
CA LEU A 82 -9.31 0.85 -6.25
C LEU A 82 -10.45 1.84 -5.99
N LYS A 83 -10.34 3.09 -6.39
CA LYS A 83 -11.44 4.06 -6.31
C LYS A 83 -12.62 3.61 -7.17
N GLU A 84 -12.34 3.14 -8.39
CA GLU A 84 -13.39 2.64 -9.29
C GLU A 84 -14.01 1.34 -8.76
N LYS A 85 -13.19 0.44 -8.22
CA LYS A 85 -13.63 -0.89 -7.76
C LYS A 85 -14.32 -0.86 -6.39
N CYS A 86 -13.79 -0.10 -5.44
CA CYS A 86 -14.25 -0.06 -4.05
C CYS A 86 -15.14 1.15 -3.74
N GLY A 87 -15.22 2.10 -4.67
CA GLY A 87 -15.82 3.41 -4.44
C GLY A 87 -14.89 4.34 -3.66
N TYR A 88 -15.01 5.63 -3.93
CA TYR A 88 -14.22 6.70 -3.33
C TYR A 88 -15.14 7.81 -2.86
N ASP A 89 -14.93 8.26 -1.63
CA ASP A 89 -15.67 9.38 -1.06
C ASP A 89 -14.68 10.43 -0.52
N PRO A 90 -14.56 11.61 -1.16
CA PRO A 90 -13.59 12.63 -0.77
C PRO A 90 -13.87 13.23 0.61
N ASP A 91 -15.11 13.16 1.09
CA ASP A 91 -15.58 13.69 2.37
C ASP A 91 -15.52 12.66 3.50
N LYS A 92 -15.29 11.38 3.16
CA LYS A 92 -15.09 10.31 4.14
C LYS A 92 -13.91 10.62 5.04
N VAL A 93 -14.20 10.69 6.35
CA VAL A 93 -13.17 10.79 7.38
C VAL A 93 -12.35 9.49 7.35
N PRO A 94 -11.02 9.55 7.19
CA PRO A 94 -10.18 8.37 7.10
C PRO A 94 -10.27 7.59 8.41
N GLU A 95 -11.03 6.49 8.39
CA GLU A 95 -11.14 5.58 9.52
C GLU A 95 -9.77 4.95 9.76
N ALA A 96 -9.27 5.00 11.00
CA ALA A 96 -7.99 4.38 11.33
C ALA A 96 -8.12 2.87 11.11
N VAL A 97 -7.51 2.37 10.03
CA VAL A 97 -7.50 0.93 9.70
C VAL A 97 -6.67 0.19 10.74
N GLY A 98 -7.29 -0.12 11.87
CA GLY A 98 -6.64 -0.71 13.03
C GLY A 98 -7.56 -1.05 14.19
N GLY A 99 -8.88 -1.09 13.98
CA GLY A 99 -9.86 -1.55 14.97
C GLY A 99 -10.33 -2.97 14.68
N ASN A 100 -9.75 -3.94 15.40
CA ASN A 100 -10.34 -5.15 15.99
C ASN A 100 -9.37 -6.35 15.96
#